data_AF-A0AAU4TMQ3-F1
#
_entry.id   AF-A0AAU4TMQ3-F1
#
_cell.length_a   1.000
_cell.length_b   1.000
_cell.length_c   1.000
_cell.angle_alpha   90.00
_cell.angle_beta   90.00
_cell.angle_gamma   90.00
#
_symmetry.space_group_name_H-M   'P 1'
#
loop_
_entity.id
_entity.type
_entity.pdbx_description
1 polymer ?
#
loop_
_entity_poly.entity_id
_entity_poly.type
_entity_poly.pdbx_seq_one_letter_code
_entity_poly.pdbx_strand_id
1 'polypeptide(L)'
;MSAEVVHRLGAVVGIAMVAWLTRWVVAVRRERRLRRRLGELLAAAQATAEGPRFEGRELLRRWLPVVGVGCAGWVLVGGVPGVVVGLVVAVGLWRWRLRQVAGVGVQEADQREAARQLPLAADLLAACIAAGAGPVIAAQAVGEALGGPVGEGLARGAAEVRLGSEPGDAWRRLATTPGAEPLARLLTRADVTGVPAAGPVAGLAADARADWGRAATARARRAAVLVTAPVGLCFLPAFIAVGVLPIVIGLAGGVLGGGGR
;
A
#
# COMPACT_ATOMS: atom_id res chain seq x y z
N MET A 1 -39.70 -6.94 -46.95
CA MET A 1 -39.41 -8.02 -45.98
C MET A 1 -38.05 -7.89 -45.27
N SER A 2 -37.12 -7.04 -45.73
CA SER A 2 -35.76 -6.92 -45.18
C SER A 2 -35.63 -6.04 -43.91
N ALA A 3 -36.50 -5.04 -43.73
CA ALA A 3 -36.41 -4.13 -42.57
C ALA A 3 -36.77 -4.81 -41.22
N GLU A 4 -37.72 -5.75 -41.25
CA GLU A 4 -38.21 -6.43 -40.04
C GLU A 4 -37.24 -7.50 -39.54
N VAL A 5 -36.50 -8.12 -40.46
CA VAL A 5 -35.42 -9.08 -40.14
C VAL A 5 -34.24 -8.36 -39.48
N VAL A 6 -33.88 -7.17 -39.96
CA VAL A 6 -32.81 -6.35 -39.35
C VAL A 6 -33.21 -5.87 -37.95
N HIS A 7 -34.48 -5.51 -37.74
CA HIS A 7 -34.97 -5.09 -36.42
C HIS A 7 -35.01 -6.25 -35.41
N ARG A 8 -35.45 -7.44 -35.84
CA ARG A 8 -35.48 -8.64 -34.97
C ARG A 8 -34.09 -9.15 -34.64
N LEU A 9 -33.14 -9.12 -35.58
CA LEU A 9 -31.74 -9.47 -35.32
C LEU A 9 -31.09 -8.49 -34.34
N GLY A 10 -31.35 -7.18 -34.49
CA GLY A 10 -30.89 -6.16 -33.55
C GLY A 10 -31.42 -6.38 -32.13
N ALA A 11 -32.70 -6.73 -31.99
CA ALA A 11 -33.32 -7.01 -30.69
C ALA A 11 -32.73 -8.27 -30.02
N VAL A 12 -32.51 -9.35 -30.78
CA VAL A 12 -31.95 -10.60 -30.26
C VAL A 12 -30.50 -10.43 -29.82
N VAL A 13 -29.69 -9.70 -30.58
CA VAL A 13 -28.30 -9.38 -30.20
C VAL A 13 -28.26 -8.48 -28.97
N GLY A 14 -29.16 -7.49 -28.88
CA GLY A 14 -29.30 -6.64 -27.71
C GLY A 14 -29.66 -7.41 -26.44
N ILE A 15 -30.65 -8.31 -26.51
CA ILE A 15 -31.09 -9.14 -25.38
C ILE A 15 -29.99 -10.12 -24.96
N ALA A 16 -29.29 -10.75 -25.92
CA ALA A 16 -28.18 -11.65 -25.64
C ALA A 16 -27.01 -10.93 -24.95
N MET A 17 -26.71 -9.69 -25.37
CA MET A 17 -25.66 -8.87 -24.76
C MET A 17 -26.02 -8.43 -23.34
N VAL A 18 -27.28 -8.04 -23.09
CA VAL A 18 -27.77 -7.69 -21.76
C VAL A 18 -27.83 -8.92 -20.84
N ALA A 19 -28.24 -10.08 -21.34
CA ALA A 19 -28.24 -11.35 -20.61
C ALA A 19 -26.80 -11.79 -20.24
N TRP A 20 -25.84 -11.58 -21.16
CA TRP A 20 -24.43 -11.89 -20.90
C TRP A 20 -23.81 -10.92 -19.87
N LEU A 21 -24.09 -9.62 -19.99
CA LEU A 21 -23.66 -8.60 -19.03
C LEU A 21 -24.25 -8.83 -17.63
N THR A 22 -25.54 -9.15 -17.52
CA THR A 22 -26.17 -9.43 -16.23
C THR A 22 -25.60 -10.70 -15.59
N ARG A 23 -25.39 -11.76 -16.38
CA ARG A 23 -24.77 -13.00 -15.89
C ARG A 23 -23.32 -12.79 -15.44
N TRP A 24 -22.56 -11.96 -16.14
CA TRP A 24 -21.20 -11.58 -15.78
C TRP A 24 -21.17 -10.72 -14.50
N VAL A 25 -22.08 -9.75 -14.37
CA VAL A 25 -22.23 -8.92 -13.16
C VAL A 25 -22.61 -9.76 -11.93
N VAL A 26 -23.47 -10.77 -12.09
CA VAL A 26 -23.86 -11.68 -10.99
C VAL A 26 -22.69 -12.60 -10.60
N ALA A 27 -21.91 -13.10 -11.55
CA ALA A 27 -20.70 -13.90 -11.27
C ALA A 27 -19.64 -13.09 -10.50
N VAL A 28 -19.37 -11.85 -10.94
CA VAL A 28 -18.44 -10.93 -10.28
C VAL A 28 -18.94 -10.49 -8.89
N ARG A 29 -20.26 -10.37 -8.69
CA ARG A 29 -20.85 -10.07 -7.37
C ARG A 29 -20.74 -11.23 -6.39
N ARG A 30 -20.78 -12.49 -6.84
CA ARG A 30 -20.60 -13.68 -5.97
C ARG A 30 -19.17 -13.75 -5.41
N GLU A 31 -18.15 -13.48 -6.23
CA GLU A 31 -16.76 -13.41 -5.76
C GLU A 31 -16.53 -12.29 -4.75
N ARG A 32 -17.19 -11.13 -4.95
CA ARG A 32 -17.11 -10.00 -4.01
C ARG A 32 -17.76 -10.29 -2.65
N ARG A 33 -18.83 -11.09 -2.58
CA ARG A 33 -19.46 -11.45 -1.28
C ARG A 33 -18.61 -12.42 -0.46
N LEU A 34 -17.92 -13.36 -1.12
CA LEU A 34 -16.98 -14.28 -0.47
C LEU A 34 -15.73 -13.53 0.05
N ARG A 35 -15.19 -12.61 -0.75
CA ARG A 35 -14.07 -11.75 -0.33
C ARG A 35 -14.43 -10.77 0.78
N ARG A 36 -15.68 -10.31 0.85
CA ARG A 36 -16.17 -9.49 1.97
C ARG A 36 -16.24 -10.26 3.28
N ARG A 37 -16.71 -11.52 3.27
CA ARG A 37 -16.73 -12.36 4.49
C ARG A 37 -15.32 -12.74 4.97
N LEU A 38 -14.42 -13.05 4.04
CA LEU A 38 -13.00 -13.29 4.38
C LEU A 38 -12.31 -11.99 4.83
N GLY A 39 -12.67 -10.87 4.20
CA GLY A 39 -12.22 -9.54 4.56
C GLY A 39 -12.74 -9.09 5.92
N GLU A 40 -13.94 -9.46 6.34
CA GLU A 40 -14.46 -9.17 7.69
C GLU A 40 -13.72 -9.97 8.77
N LEU A 41 -13.31 -11.22 8.50
CA LEU A 41 -12.49 -12.01 9.42
C LEU A 41 -11.05 -11.49 9.52
N LEU A 42 -10.46 -11.03 8.41
CA LEU A 42 -9.14 -10.41 8.38
C LEU A 42 -9.15 -8.97 8.90
N ALA A 43 -10.20 -8.21 8.63
CA ALA A 43 -10.39 -6.84 9.12
C ALA A 43 -10.74 -6.82 10.61
N ALA A 44 -11.45 -7.81 11.15
CA ALA A 44 -11.61 -7.95 12.61
C ALA A 44 -10.26 -8.22 13.30
N ALA A 45 -9.34 -8.91 12.63
CA ALA A 45 -7.97 -9.13 13.11
C ALA A 45 -7.04 -7.92 12.90
N GLN A 46 -7.32 -7.06 11.92
CA GLN A 46 -6.52 -5.86 11.60
C GLN A 46 -7.06 -4.56 12.22
N ALA A 47 -8.36 -4.47 12.55
CA ALA A 47 -9.02 -3.31 13.14
C ALA A 47 -8.56 -3.01 14.58
N THR A 48 -7.85 -3.93 15.22
CA THR A 48 -7.15 -3.69 16.48
C THR A 48 -5.84 -2.90 16.30
N ALA A 49 -5.34 -2.71 15.07
CA ALA A 49 -3.99 -2.16 14.84
C ALA A 49 -3.93 -0.77 14.17
N GLU A 50 -4.78 -0.41 13.20
CA GLU A 50 -4.61 0.86 12.48
C GLU A 50 -5.95 1.54 12.10
N GLY A 51 -6.22 2.71 12.68
CA GLY A 51 -7.43 3.50 12.41
C GLY A 51 -7.36 4.29 11.09
N PRO A 52 -8.47 4.42 10.33
CA PRO A 52 -8.45 5.03 9.01
C PRO A 52 -8.67 6.55 9.10
N ARG A 53 -7.65 7.32 8.76
CA ARG A 53 -7.78 8.74 8.39
C ARG A 53 -7.23 8.88 6.99
N PHE A 54 -8.04 9.37 6.04
CA PHE A 54 -7.72 9.76 4.64
C PHE A 54 -8.35 9.00 3.43
N GLU A 55 -9.47 8.27 3.54
CA GLU A 55 -10.11 7.63 2.36
C GLU A 55 -10.95 8.57 1.45
N GLY A 56 -11.42 9.73 1.94
CA GLY A 56 -12.40 10.55 1.20
C GLY A 56 -11.87 11.23 -0.07
N ARG A 57 -10.61 11.67 -0.05
CA ARG A 57 -10.00 12.45 -1.14
C ARG A 57 -9.55 11.57 -2.31
N GLU A 58 -9.24 10.31 -2.03
CA GLU A 58 -8.78 9.33 -3.02
C GLU A 58 -9.95 8.72 -3.80
N LEU A 59 -11.10 8.52 -3.12
CA LEU A 59 -12.36 8.15 -3.77
C LEU A 59 -12.77 9.23 -4.79
N LEU A 60 -12.77 10.51 -4.39
CA LEU A 60 -13.18 11.63 -5.24
C LEU A 60 -12.31 11.76 -6.50
N ARG A 61 -10.99 11.61 -6.36
CA ARG A 61 -10.04 11.69 -7.49
C ARG A 61 -10.15 10.48 -8.45
N ARG A 62 -10.62 9.34 -7.95
CA ARG A 62 -10.84 8.11 -8.73
C ARG A 62 -12.12 8.14 -9.57
N TRP A 63 -13.15 8.86 -9.10
CA TRP A 63 -14.44 8.95 -9.80
C TRP A 63 -14.52 10.11 -10.81
N LEU A 64 -13.73 11.18 -10.63
CA LEU A 64 -13.66 12.33 -11.55
C LEU A 64 -13.51 11.96 -13.05
N PRO A 65 -12.56 11.08 -13.46
CA PRO A 65 -12.37 10.77 -14.88
C PRO A 65 -13.43 9.83 -15.44
N VAL A 66 -14.09 9.02 -14.59
CA VAL A 66 -15.14 8.08 -14.99
C VAL A 66 -16.45 8.83 -15.28
N VAL A 67 -16.74 9.86 -14.47
CA VAL A 67 -17.90 10.74 -14.68
C VAL A 67 -17.68 11.64 -15.90
N GLY A 68 -16.46 12.16 -16.11
CA GLY A 68 -16.14 13.01 -17.26
C GLY A 68 -16.29 12.31 -18.61
N VAL A 69 -15.83 11.07 -18.74
CA VAL A 69 -15.96 10.29 -19.99
C VAL A 69 -17.40 9.84 -20.24
N GLY A 70 -18.15 9.52 -19.17
CA GLY A 70 -19.58 9.19 -19.27
C GLY A 70 -20.43 10.35 -19.76
N CYS A 71 -20.17 11.57 -19.28
CA CYS A 71 -20.87 12.77 -19.74
C CYS A 71 -20.50 13.15 -21.19
N ALA A 72 -19.23 13.04 -21.57
CA ALA A 72 -18.79 13.36 -22.94
C ALA A 72 -19.37 12.41 -24.00
N GLY A 73 -19.46 11.10 -23.70
CA GLY A 73 -20.06 10.13 -24.61
C GLY A 73 -21.58 10.28 -24.78
N TRP A 74 -22.28 10.80 -23.76
CA TRP A 74 -23.72 11.05 -23.82
C TRP A 74 -24.07 12.25 -24.70
N VAL A 75 -23.24 13.31 -24.68
CA VAL A 75 -23.50 14.57 -25.40
C VAL A 75 -23.24 14.46 -26.91
N LEU A 76 -22.33 13.59 -27.35
CA LEU A 76 -21.81 13.60 -28.74
C LEU A 76 -22.60 12.76 -29.76
N VAL A 77 -23.41 11.77 -29.35
CA VAL A 77 -23.99 10.80 -30.31
C VAL A 77 -25.52 10.75 -30.31
N GLY A 78 -26.19 10.95 -29.18
CA GLY A 78 -27.66 10.90 -29.11
C GLY A 78 -28.25 9.50 -29.38
N GLY A 79 -29.12 9.04 -28.49
CA GLY A 79 -29.84 7.77 -28.64
C GLY A 79 -29.10 6.52 -28.13
N VAL A 80 -29.78 5.37 -28.26
CA VAL A 80 -29.35 4.04 -27.77
C VAL A 80 -27.91 3.64 -28.14
N PRO A 81 -27.37 3.90 -29.36
CA PRO A 81 -25.99 3.49 -29.68
C PRO A 81 -24.92 4.25 -28.86
N GLY A 82 -25.17 5.51 -28.48
CA GLY A 82 -24.25 6.27 -27.63
C GLY A 82 -24.10 5.69 -26.23
N VAL A 83 -25.18 5.14 -25.67
CA VAL A 83 -25.18 4.46 -24.35
C VAL A 83 -24.35 3.18 -24.41
N VAL A 84 -24.46 2.41 -25.49
CA VAL A 84 -23.70 1.15 -25.67
C VAL A 84 -22.21 1.44 -25.80
N VAL A 85 -21.81 2.39 -26.64
CA VAL A 85 -20.39 2.76 -26.82
C VAL A 85 -19.80 3.33 -25.52
N GLY A 86 -20.53 4.19 -24.82
CA GLY A 86 -20.12 4.73 -23.52
C GLY A 86 -19.91 3.64 -22.46
N LEU A 87 -20.80 2.65 -22.38
CA LEU A 87 -20.66 1.51 -21.47
C LEU A 87 -19.46 0.64 -21.82
N VAL A 88 -19.22 0.37 -23.10
CA VAL A 88 -18.07 -0.44 -23.56
C VAL A 88 -16.75 0.26 -23.23
N VAL A 89 -16.64 1.56 -23.50
CA VAL A 89 -15.44 2.36 -23.19
C VAL A 89 -15.23 2.45 -21.67
N ALA A 90 -16.30 2.67 -20.89
CA ALA A 90 -16.22 2.72 -19.43
C ALA A 90 -15.77 1.38 -18.83
N VAL A 91 -16.30 0.25 -19.31
CA VAL A 91 -15.88 -1.09 -18.87
C VAL A 91 -14.45 -1.39 -19.30
N GLY A 92 -14.05 -0.99 -20.51
CA GLY A 92 -12.67 -1.12 -21.01
C GLY A 92 -11.68 -0.35 -20.14
N LEU A 93 -11.94 0.94 -19.88
CA LEU A 93 -11.13 1.79 -19.01
C LEU A 93 -11.12 1.30 -17.57
N TRP A 94 -12.25 0.84 -17.04
CA TRP A 94 -12.33 0.24 -15.70
C TRP A 94 -11.46 -1.01 -15.65
N ARG A 95 -11.61 -1.94 -16.59
CA ARG A 95 -10.84 -3.20 -16.61
C ARG A 95 -9.35 -2.96 -16.79
N TRP A 96 -8.95 -1.98 -17.60
CA TRP A 96 -7.57 -1.55 -17.74
C TRP A 96 -7.02 -0.92 -16.45
N ARG A 97 -7.78 0.00 -15.81
CA ARG A 97 -7.42 0.56 -14.51
C ARG A 97 -7.32 -0.49 -13.40
N LEU A 98 -8.24 -1.45 -13.34
CA LEU A 98 -8.20 -2.55 -12.37
C LEU A 98 -6.92 -3.37 -12.52
N ARG A 99 -6.50 -3.64 -13.76
CA ARG A 99 -5.25 -4.36 -14.03
C ARG A 99 -4.02 -3.54 -13.63
N GLN A 100 -4.01 -2.24 -13.92
CA GLN A 100 -2.88 -1.39 -13.53
C GLN A 100 -2.79 -1.21 -12.01
N VAL A 101 -3.91 -0.98 -11.32
CA VAL A 101 -3.94 -0.83 -9.86
C VAL A 101 -3.60 -2.16 -9.16
N ALA A 102 -3.97 -3.30 -9.73
CA ALA A 102 -3.58 -4.61 -9.18
C ALA A 102 -2.05 -4.82 -9.23
N GLY A 103 -1.39 -4.45 -10.34
CA GLY A 103 0.07 -4.55 -10.45
C GLY A 103 0.81 -3.59 -9.51
N VAL A 104 0.36 -2.33 -9.44
CA VAL A 104 0.96 -1.34 -8.53
C VAL A 104 0.75 -1.71 -7.06
N GLY A 105 -0.44 -2.23 -6.70
CA GLY A 105 -0.73 -2.65 -5.33
C GLY A 105 0.08 -3.85 -4.85
N VAL A 106 0.36 -4.82 -5.73
CA VAL A 106 1.26 -5.95 -5.41
C VAL A 106 2.69 -5.45 -5.24
N GLN A 107 3.17 -4.60 -6.13
CA GLN A 107 4.50 -4.00 -6.02
C GLN A 107 4.67 -3.21 -4.72
N GLU A 108 3.70 -2.36 -4.36
CA GLU A 108 3.74 -1.59 -3.11
C GLU A 108 3.64 -2.47 -1.86
N ALA A 109 2.88 -3.57 -1.92
CA ALA A 109 2.82 -4.54 -0.83
C ALA A 109 4.15 -5.26 -0.64
N ASP A 110 4.78 -5.73 -1.72
CA ASP A 110 6.10 -6.37 -1.69
C ASP A 110 7.18 -5.40 -1.21
N GLN A 111 7.11 -4.12 -1.60
CA GLN A 111 8.04 -3.10 -1.12
C GLN A 111 7.90 -2.86 0.39
N ARG A 112 6.66 -2.81 0.91
CA ARG A 112 6.41 -2.65 2.35
C ARG A 112 6.85 -3.86 3.14
N GLU A 113 6.62 -5.05 2.60
CA GLU A 113 7.05 -6.30 3.21
C GLU A 113 8.58 -6.42 3.21
N ALA A 114 9.23 -6.09 2.09
CA ALA A 114 10.69 -6.02 2.00
C ALA A 114 11.29 -5.06 3.03
N ALA A 115 10.72 -3.86 3.18
CA ALA A 115 11.17 -2.88 4.17
C ALA A 115 11.00 -3.37 5.63
N ARG A 116 9.99 -4.19 5.91
CA ARG A 116 9.79 -4.83 7.22
C ARG A 116 10.74 -6.00 7.46
N GLN A 117 11.04 -6.78 6.42
CA GLN A 117 11.86 -7.98 6.52
C GLN A 117 13.36 -7.69 6.52
N LEU A 118 13.78 -6.67 5.78
CA LEU A 118 15.19 -6.35 5.56
C LEU A 118 16.04 -6.30 6.85
N PRO A 119 15.59 -5.66 7.93
CA PRO A 119 16.41 -5.49 9.11
C PRO A 119 16.51 -6.79 9.93
N LEU A 120 15.42 -7.57 9.96
CA LEU A 120 15.42 -8.92 10.52
C LEU A 120 16.34 -9.85 9.72
N ALA A 121 16.31 -9.74 8.39
CA ALA A 121 17.20 -10.49 7.50
C ALA A 121 18.67 -10.12 7.77
N ALA A 122 19.01 -8.83 7.89
CA ALA A 122 20.35 -8.37 8.24
C ALA A 122 20.80 -8.89 9.62
N ASP A 123 19.92 -8.87 10.62
CA ASP A 123 20.20 -9.38 11.97
C ASP A 123 20.48 -10.88 11.98
N LEU A 124 19.65 -11.67 11.31
CA LEU A 124 19.84 -13.12 11.22
C LEU A 124 21.10 -13.47 10.44
N LEU A 125 21.38 -12.75 9.36
CA LEU A 125 22.58 -12.95 8.55
C LEU A 125 23.85 -12.58 9.33
N ALA A 126 23.81 -11.52 10.15
CA ALA A 126 24.86 -11.19 11.10
C ALA A 126 25.05 -12.27 12.16
N ALA A 127 23.97 -12.78 12.75
CA ALA A 127 24.03 -13.83 13.75
C ALA A 127 24.63 -15.13 13.19
N CYS A 128 24.22 -15.54 11.99
CA CYS A 128 24.77 -16.70 11.30
C CYS A 128 26.28 -16.53 11.02
N ILE A 129 26.69 -15.37 10.52
CA ILE A 129 28.11 -15.12 10.23
C ILE A 129 28.92 -15.02 11.53
N ALA A 130 28.39 -14.41 12.58
CA ALA A 130 29.03 -14.37 13.90
C ALA A 130 29.18 -15.77 14.52
N ALA A 131 28.26 -16.69 14.21
CA ALA A 131 28.35 -18.10 14.58
C ALA A 131 29.33 -18.90 13.68
N GLY A 132 30.01 -18.25 12.72
CA GLY A 132 31.01 -18.85 11.85
C GLY A 132 30.48 -19.37 10.50
N ALA A 133 29.22 -19.12 10.16
CA ALA A 133 28.69 -19.51 8.86
C ALA A 133 29.29 -18.64 7.74
N GLY A 134 29.63 -19.26 6.61
CA GLY A 134 30.03 -18.54 5.40
C GLY A 134 28.89 -17.66 4.86
N PRO A 135 29.16 -16.50 4.23
CA PRO A 135 28.13 -15.55 3.78
C PRO A 135 27.05 -16.16 2.88
N VAL A 136 27.44 -17.06 1.97
CA VAL A 136 26.52 -17.76 1.05
C VAL A 136 25.62 -18.74 1.81
N ILE A 137 26.18 -19.48 2.78
CA ILE A 137 25.42 -20.44 3.60
C ILE A 137 24.46 -19.68 4.53
N ALA A 138 24.92 -18.59 5.15
CA ALA A 138 24.09 -17.72 5.97
C ALA A 138 22.94 -17.12 5.15
N ALA A 139 23.23 -16.57 3.95
CA ALA A 139 22.20 -16.03 3.07
C ALA A 139 21.18 -17.08 2.64
N GLN A 140 21.61 -18.32 2.35
CA GLN A 140 20.68 -19.40 2.03
C GLN A 140 19.78 -19.73 3.21
N ALA A 141 20.35 -19.96 4.40
CA ALA A 141 19.60 -20.33 5.60
C ALA A 141 18.59 -19.23 6.01
N VAL A 142 19.02 -17.97 5.97
CA VAL A 142 18.16 -16.82 6.26
C VAL A 142 17.07 -16.66 5.20
N GLY A 143 17.43 -16.86 3.92
CA GLY A 143 16.48 -16.78 2.81
C GLY A 143 15.38 -17.82 2.88
N GLU A 144 15.73 -19.08 3.19
CA GLU A 144 14.78 -20.18 3.40
C GLU A 144 13.88 -19.96 4.62
N ALA A 145 14.40 -19.33 5.69
CA ALA A 145 13.65 -19.07 6.91
C ALA A 145 12.66 -17.88 6.81
N LEU A 146 13.05 -16.79 6.13
CA LEU A 146 12.21 -15.59 6.01
C LEU A 146 11.16 -15.70 4.91
N GLY A 147 11.52 -16.27 3.75
CA GLY A 147 10.71 -16.16 2.55
C GLY A 147 10.46 -14.69 2.13
N GLY A 148 9.40 -14.47 1.36
CA GLY A 148 9.05 -13.13 0.89
C GLY A 148 10.10 -12.50 -0.04
N PRO A 149 9.95 -11.21 -0.39
CA PRO A 149 10.77 -10.58 -1.42
C PRO A 149 12.27 -10.49 -1.05
N VAL A 150 12.60 -10.34 0.24
CA VAL A 150 14.00 -10.29 0.70
C VAL A 150 14.57 -11.69 0.85
N GLY A 151 13.83 -12.63 1.44
CA GLY A 151 14.29 -14.00 1.64
C GLY A 151 14.46 -14.76 0.32
N GLU A 152 13.54 -14.58 -0.64
CA GLU A 152 13.68 -15.13 -2.00
C GLU A 152 14.93 -14.58 -2.70
N GLY A 153 15.21 -13.28 -2.55
CA GLY A 153 16.43 -12.67 -3.10
C GLY A 153 17.71 -13.25 -2.50
N LEU A 154 17.71 -13.53 -1.19
CA LEU A 154 18.84 -14.13 -0.48
C LEU A 154 19.06 -15.60 -0.85
N ALA A 155 18.00 -16.41 -0.82
CA ALA A 155 18.08 -17.83 -1.15
C ALA A 155 18.49 -18.04 -2.61
N ARG A 156 17.96 -17.22 -3.52
CA ARG A 156 18.25 -17.30 -4.94
C ARG A 156 19.66 -16.81 -5.28
N GLY A 157 20.10 -15.70 -4.67
CA GLY A 157 21.48 -15.25 -4.83
C GLY A 157 22.49 -16.26 -4.30
N ALA A 158 22.21 -16.88 -3.14
CA ALA A 158 23.05 -17.95 -2.62
C ALA A 158 23.11 -19.17 -3.56
N ALA A 159 21.97 -19.55 -4.16
CA ALA A 159 21.92 -20.62 -5.15
C ALA A 159 22.70 -20.27 -6.43
N GLU A 160 22.58 -19.04 -6.93
CA GLU A 160 23.29 -18.57 -8.12
C GLU A 160 24.82 -18.59 -7.89
N VAL A 161 25.31 -18.09 -6.75
CA VAL A 161 26.73 -18.20 -6.37
C VAL A 161 27.20 -19.66 -6.34
N ARG A 162 26.41 -20.56 -5.74
CA ARG A 162 26.74 -22.00 -5.70
C ARG A 162 26.78 -22.67 -7.08
N LEU A 163 26.09 -22.11 -8.06
CA LEU A 163 26.12 -22.54 -9.45
C LEU A 163 27.29 -21.90 -10.24
N GLY A 164 28.11 -21.06 -9.60
CA GLY A 164 29.27 -20.42 -10.20
C GLY A 164 28.94 -19.16 -11.01
N SER A 165 27.79 -18.53 -10.78
CA SER A 165 27.49 -17.24 -11.41
C SER A 165 28.43 -16.14 -10.90
N GLU A 166 28.65 -15.10 -11.72
CA GLU A 166 29.42 -13.94 -11.29
C GLU A 166 28.77 -13.27 -10.05
N PRO A 167 29.54 -12.90 -9.00
CA PRO A 167 28.99 -12.37 -7.75
C PRO A 167 28.12 -11.10 -7.92
N GLY A 168 28.39 -10.29 -8.93
CA GLY A 168 27.55 -9.12 -9.23
C GLY A 168 26.16 -9.49 -9.75
N ASP A 169 26.10 -10.56 -10.55
CA ASP A 169 24.86 -11.05 -11.14
C ASP A 169 24.05 -11.89 -10.15
N ALA A 170 24.71 -12.69 -9.32
CA ALA A 170 24.08 -13.53 -8.31
C ALA A 170 23.20 -12.72 -7.33
N TRP A 171 23.70 -11.57 -6.89
CA TRP A 171 23.00 -10.71 -5.92
C TRP A 171 22.17 -9.62 -6.58
N ARG A 172 22.06 -9.58 -7.91
CA ARG A 172 21.35 -8.54 -8.66
C ARG A 172 19.86 -8.46 -8.29
N ARG A 173 19.19 -9.59 -8.13
CA ARG A 173 17.79 -9.63 -7.68
C ARG A 173 17.61 -9.04 -6.29
N LEU A 174 18.54 -9.34 -5.37
CA LEU A 174 18.53 -8.75 -4.05
C LEU A 174 18.78 -7.23 -4.13
N ALA A 175 19.69 -6.77 -5.00
CA ALA A 175 19.94 -5.34 -5.20
C ALA A 175 18.74 -4.57 -5.77
N THR A 176 17.87 -5.23 -6.55
CA THR A 176 16.61 -4.62 -7.03
C THR A 176 15.54 -4.49 -5.95
N THR A 177 15.70 -5.19 -4.81
CA THR A 177 14.77 -5.09 -3.69
C THR A 177 15.03 -3.78 -2.92
N PRO A 178 13.98 -2.96 -2.65
CA PRO A 178 14.16 -1.67 -2.01
C PRO A 178 14.85 -1.79 -0.64
N GLY A 179 15.91 -1.00 -0.46
CA GLY A 179 16.69 -0.98 0.79
C GLY A 179 17.70 -2.12 0.93
N ALA A 180 17.62 -3.19 0.13
CA ALA A 180 18.53 -4.34 0.21
C ALA A 180 19.86 -4.16 -0.54
N GLU A 181 20.01 -3.06 -1.27
CA GLU A 181 21.21 -2.74 -2.04
C GLU A 181 22.52 -2.74 -1.22
N PRO A 182 22.59 -2.19 0.01
CA PRO A 182 23.80 -2.27 0.84
C PRO A 182 24.14 -3.70 1.24
N LEU A 183 23.13 -4.53 1.51
CA LEU A 183 23.29 -5.94 1.86
C LEU A 183 23.82 -6.74 0.66
N ALA A 184 23.25 -6.52 -0.53
CA ALA A 184 23.72 -7.12 -1.77
C ALA A 184 25.19 -6.77 -2.05
N ARG A 185 25.58 -5.50 -1.91
CA ARG A 185 26.98 -5.08 -2.09
C ARG A 185 27.93 -5.74 -1.10
N LEU A 186 27.53 -5.90 0.16
CA LEU A 186 28.33 -6.59 1.17
C LEU A 186 28.52 -8.07 0.82
N LEU A 187 27.46 -8.73 0.37
CA LEU A 187 27.50 -10.14 -0.04
C LEU A 187 28.36 -10.34 -1.30
N THR A 188 28.19 -9.52 -2.34
CA THR A 188 29.05 -9.52 -3.52
C THR A 188 30.52 -9.33 -3.15
N ARG A 189 30.82 -8.39 -2.25
CA ARG A 189 32.21 -8.13 -1.82
C ARG A 189 32.79 -9.30 -1.02
N ALA A 190 32.00 -9.89 -0.13
CA ALA A 190 32.41 -11.06 0.65
C ALA A 190 32.72 -12.26 -0.24
N ASP A 191 31.96 -12.43 -1.33
CA ASP A 191 32.15 -13.50 -2.31
C ASP A 191 33.43 -13.30 -3.15
N VAL A 192 33.70 -12.07 -3.59
CA VAL A 192 34.91 -11.74 -4.37
C VAL A 192 36.20 -11.78 -3.53
N THR A 193 36.12 -11.32 -2.28
CA THR A 193 37.34 -11.09 -1.46
C THR A 193 37.63 -12.22 -0.46
N GLY A 194 36.65 -13.08 -0.15
CA GLY A 194 36.80 -14.12 0.88
C GLY A 194 37.08 -13.59 2.30
N VAL A 195 37.08 -12.27 2.49
CA VAL A 195 37.36 -11.62 3.77
C VAL A 195 36.16 -11.81 4.70
N PRO A 196 36.36 -12.06 6.01
CA PRO A 196 35.25 -12.23 6.95
C PRO A 196 34.33 -11.01 6.94
N ALA A 197 33.12 -11.18 6.40
CA ALA A 197 32.09 -10.14 6.41
C ALA A 197 31.51 -9.89 7.81
N ALA A 198 31.96 -10.62 8.83
CA ALA A 198 31.44 -10.59 10.19
C ALA A 198 31.40 -9.17 10.79
N GLY A 199 32.49 -8.40 10.68
CA GLY A 199 32.56 -7.04 11.22
C GLY A 199 31.57 -6.07 10.54
N PRO A 200 31.63 -5.91 9.20
CA PRO A 200 30.71 -5.05 8.46
C PRO A 200 29.24 -5.46 8.59
N VAL A 201 28.94 -6.77 8.61
CA VAL A 201 27.57 -7.27 8.76
C VAL A 201 27.06 -7.07 10.20
N ALA A 202 27.91 -7.21 11.22
CA ALA A 202 27.55 -6.87 12.59
C ALA A 202 27.29 -5.36 12.78
N GLY A 203 28.05 -4.50 12.09
CA GLY A 203 27.78 -3.06 12.01
C GLY A 203 26.42 -2.77 11.38
N LEU A 204 26.12 -3.40 10.24
CA LEU A 204 24.83 -3.26 9.57
C LEU A 204 23.65 -3.74 10.44
N ALA A 205 23.85 -4.80 11.23
CA ALA A 205 22.87 -5.30 12.20
C ALA A 205 22.67 -4.33 13.38
N ALA A 206 23.73 -3.71 13.88
CA ALA A 206 23.62 -2.69 14.92
C ALA A 206 22.85 -1.45 14.42
N ASP A 207 23.14 -1.00 13.20
CA ASP A 207 22.43 0.10 12.55
C ASP A 207 20.95 -0.23 12.32
N ALA A 208 20.67 -1.44 11.84
CA ALA A 208 19.31 -1.96 11.69
C ALA A 208 18.54 -1.95 13.03
N ARG A 209 19.13 -2.44 14.13
CA ARG A 209 18.48 -2.39 15.46
C ARG A 209 18.23 -0.96 15.94
N ALA A 210 19.18 -0.07 15.72
CA ALA A 210 19.03 1.34 16.05
C ALA A 210 17.87 1.98 15.27
N ASP A 211 17.75 1.69 13.97
CA ASP A 211 16.63 2.14 13.15
C ASP A 211 15.28 1.57 13.59
N TRP A 212 15.24 0.32 14.05
CA TRP A 212 14.03 -0.27 14.61
C TRP A 212 13.61 0.42 15.90
N GLY A 213 14.55 0.67 16.80
CA GLY A 213 14.30 1.43 18.02
C GLY A 213 13.78 2.83 17.71
N ARG A 214 14.39 3.54 16.74
CA ARG A 214 13.94 4.85 16.25
C ARG A 214 12.52 4.79 15.68
N ALA A 215 12.21 3.78 14.85
CA ALA A 215 10.89 3.62 14.26
C ALA A 215 9.82 3.26 15.30
N ALA A 216 10.13 2.39 16.26
CA ALA A 216 9.24 2.02 17.35
C ALA A 216 8.92 3.21 18.27
N THR A 217 9.95 3.97 18.66
CA THR A 217 9.76 5.19 19.47
C THR A 217 8.99 6.28 18.71
N ALA A 218 9.22 6.44 17.41
CA ALA A 218 8.44 7.35 16.57
C ALA A 218 6.96 6.94 16.50
N ARG A 219 6.66 5.63 16.36
CA ARG A 219 5.28 5.11 16.39
C ARG A 219 4.63 5.34 17.75
N ALA A 220 5.34 5.08 18.86
CA ALA A 220 4.85 5.33 20.21
C ALA A 220 4.52 6.82 20.44
N ARG A 221 5.38 7.74 19.99
CA ARG A 221 5.13 9.19 20.06
C ARG A 221 3.90 9.60 19.25
N ARG A 222 3.74 9.06 18.03
CA ARG A 222 2.55 9.33 17.21
C ARG A 222 1.27 8.81 17.87
N ALA A 223 1.32 7.62 18.47
CA ALA A 223 0.19 7.08 19.23
C ALA A 223 -0.16 7.98 20.43
N ALA A 224 0.83 8.45 21.19
CA ALA A 224 0.62 9.38 22.30
C ALA A 224 -0.08 10.68 21.86
N VAL A 225 0.31 11.24 20.72
CA VAL A 225 -0.35 12.43 20.14
C VAL A 225 -1.77 12.10 19.70
N LEU A 226 -2.00 10.97 19.03
CA LEU A 226 -3.33 10.58 18.57
C LEU A 226 -4.31 10.32 19.71
N VAL A 227 -3.83 9.81 20.85
CA VAL A 227 -4.63 9.55 22.06
C VAL A 227 -4.97 10.85 22.79
N THR A 228 -4.03 11.79 22.89
CA THR A 228 -4.25 13.07 23.60
C THR A 228 -4.96 14.13 22.76
N ALA A 229 -4.84 14.08 21.44
CA ALA A 229 -5.48 15.00 20.50
C ALA A 229 -7.02 15.16 20.70
N PRO A 230 -7.84 14.10 20.80
CA PRO A 230 -9.28 14.25 21.02
C PRO A 230 -9.61 14.90 22.37
N VAL A 231 -8.83 14.62 23.42
CA VAL A 231 -9.02 15.23 24.74
C VAL A 231 -8.73 16.74 24.68
N GLY A 232 -7.62 17.13 24.05
CA GLY A 232 -7.28 18.55 23.85
C GLY A 232 -8.31 19.28 22.98
N LEU A 233 -8.81 18.62 21.92
CA LEU A 233 -9.85 19.18 21.05
C LEU A 233 -11.18 19.38 21.79
N CYS A 234 -11.53 18.51 22.74
CA CYS A 234 -12.73 18.67 23.58
C CYS A 234 -12.53 19.72 24.69
N PHE A 235 -11.32 19.88 25.22
CA PHE A 235 -11.03 20.83 26.29
C PHE A 235 -10.96 22.28 25.81
N LEU A 236 -10.45 22.51 24.60
CA LEU A 236 -10.32 23.84 24.00
C LEU A 236 -11.66 24.63 23.95
N PRO A 237 -12.79 24.09 23.44
CA PRO A 237 -14.06 24.82 23.40
C PRO A 237 -14.62 25.07 24.80
N ALA A 238 -14.47 24.14 25.73
CA ALA A 238 -14.92 24.30 27.11
C ALA A 238 -14.12 25.41 27.83
N PHE A 239 -12.80 25.46 27.64
CA PHE A 239 -11.94 26.49 28.20
C PHE A 239 -12.27 27.89 27.66
N ILE A 240 -12.58 28.01 26.36
CA ILE A 240 -12.99 29.29 25.76
C ILE A 240 -14.32 29.75 26.38
N ALA A 241 -15.32 28.87 26.46
CA ALA A 241 -16.65 29.21 26.95
C ALA A 241 -16.66 29.58 28.45
N VAL A 242 -15.93 28.82 29.28
CA VAL A 242 -15.95 28.97 30.74
C VAL A 242 -14.87 29.91 31.27
N GLY A 243 -13.68 29.88 30.67
CA GLY A 243 -12.51 30.65 31.15
C GLY A 243 -12.35 32.00 30.46
N VAL A 244 -12.23 32.00 29.13
CA VAL A 244 -11.81 33.19 28.36
C VAL A 244 -12.96 34.16 28.13
N LEU A 245 -14.13 33.65 27.72
CA LEU A 245 -15.26 34.48 27.31
C LEU A 245 -15.77 35.43 28.41
N PRO A 246 -15.93 35.00 29.69
CA PRO A 246 -16.39 35.90 30.75
C PRO A 246 -15.41 37.04 31.04
N ILE A 247 -14.10 36.77 30.98
CA ILE A 247 -13.05 37.76 31.24
C ILE A 247 -13.06 38.83 30.15
N VAL A 248 -13.16 38.43 28.88
CA VAL A 248 -13.24 39.37 27.75
C VAL A 248 -14.48 40.24 27.84
N ILE A 249 -15.65 39.67 28.19
CA ILE A 249 -16.89 40.42 28.39
C ILE A 249 -16.75 41.41 29.54
N GLY A 250 -16.17 40.99 30.68
CA GLY A 250 -15.96 41.85 31.84
C GLY A 250 -15.01 43.02 31.56
N LEU A 251 -13.91 42.77 30.84
CA LEU A 251 -12.97 43.82 30.43
C LEU A 251 -13.61 44.78 29.42
N ALA A 252 -14.24 44.27 28.37
CA ALA A 252 -14.90 45.11 27.36
C ALA A 252 -15.99 46.00 27.98
N GLY A 253 -16.80 45.46 28.89
CA GLY A 253 -17.80 46.23 29.64
C GLY A 253 -17.18 47.33 30.52
N GLY A 254 -16.02 47.07 31.12
CA GLY A 254 -15.29 48.07 31.92
C GLY A 254 -14.74 49.23 31.07
N VAL A 255 -14.25 48.97 29.85
CA VAL A 255 -13.72 50.03 28.97
C VAL A 255 -14.84 50.83 28.29
N LEU A 256 -15.93 50.16 27.88
CA LEU A 256 -17.06 50.81 27.21
C LEU A 256 -17.99 51.55 28.20
N GLY A 257 -18.09 51.06 29.44
CA GLY A 257 -18.85 51.71 30.52
C GLY A 257 -18.09 52.80 31.29
N GLY A 258 -16.76 52.84 31.16
CA GLY A 258 -15.88 53.82 31.83
C GLY A 258 -15.66 55.13 31.08
N GLY A 259 -16.11 55.26 29.82
CA GLY A 259 -15.97 56.48 29.00
C GLY A 259 -17.12 57.48 29.11
N GLY A 260 -18.03 57.30 30.07
CA GLY A 260 -19.25 58.11 30.23
C GLY A 260 -19.39 58.73 31.62
N ARG A 261 -18.33 59.36 32.14
CA ARG A 261 -18.43 60.33 33.25
C ARG A 261 -17.48 61.49 33.01
#